data_AF-A0A5E4UQI3-F1
#
_entry.id   AF-A0A5E4UQI3-F1
#
_cell.length_a   1.000
_cell.length_b   1.000
_cell.length_c   1.000
_cell.angle_alpha   90.00
_cell.angle_beta   90.00
_cell.angle_gamma   90.00
#
_symmetry.space_group_name_H-M   'P 1'
#
loop_
_entity.id
_entity.type
_entity.pdbx_description
1 polymer ?
#
loop_
_entity_poly.entity_id
_entity_poly.type
_entity_poly.pdbx_seq_one_letter_code
_entity_poly.pdbx_strand_id
1 'polypeptide(L)'
;MSRTFPTLACARAGRLAAFPSALILVAASLLAGCATPSKAPPAASKTTQPAPDAATLRERHLAAANAAADQYRTCLYGHVARYVNLVPDPARLADEAAVECAPITERFRRERQAAIVTYTTATDAAQQADAATATLQADGQRVARARATELRALQ
;
A
#
# COMPACT_ATOMS: atom_id res chain seq x y z
N MET A 1 -2.78 -47.21 -5.21
CA MET A 1 -3.43 -47.21 -3.87
C MET A 1 -2.48 -46.60 -2.85
N SER A 2 -3.03 -46.12 -1.73
CA SER A 2 -2.32 -45.72 -0.50
C SER A 2 -1.48 -44.43 -0.54
N ARG A 3 -2.00 -43.38 0.13
CA ARG A 3 -1.23 -42.24 0.65
C ARG A 3 -0.76 -42.57 2.07
N THR A 4 0.46 -42.16 2.45
CA THR A 4 0.81 -42.00 3.87
C THR A 4 1.78 -40.82 4.03
N PHE A 5 1.40 -39.83 4.83
CA PHE A 5 2.28 -38.74 5.25
C PHE A 5 2.94 -39.10 6.59
N PRO A 6 4.24 -38.84 6.80
CA PRO A 6 4.82 -38.76 8.13
C PRO A 6 4.67 -37.35 8.68
N THR A 7 3.96 -37.22 9.80
CA THR A 7 4.00 -36.05 10.67
C THR A 7 5.35 -35.99 11.40
N LEU A 8 5.93 -34.79 11.53
CA LEU A 8 7.01 -34.54 12.49
C LEU A 8 6.60 -33.41 13.43
N ALA A 9 6.64 -33.72 14.72
CA ALA A 9 6.22 -32.84 15.80
C ALA A 9 7.32 -31.82 16.17
N CYS A 10 6.88 -30.76 16.86
CA CYS A 10 7.70 -29.63 17.27
C CYS A 10 8.81 -30.03 18.26
N ALA A 11 10.03 -29.54 18.05
CA ALA A 11 11.10 -29.51 19.05
C ALA A 11 11.69 -28.09 19.15
N ARG A 12 11.35 -27.39 20.23
CA ARG A 12 12.06 -26.18 20.69
C ARG A 12 13.45 -26.58 21.22
N ALA A 13 14.49 -25.80 20.92
CA ALA A 13 15.35 -25.12 21.92
C ALA A 13 16.76 -24.77 21.40
N GLY A 14 17.19 -23.53 21.65
CA GLY A 14 18.60 -23.10 21.59
C GLY A 14 19.12 -22.70 20.19
N ARG A 15 20.03 -21.74 20.06
CA ARG A 15 20.75 -20.96 21.11
C ARG A 15 21.40 -19.70 20.50
N LEU A 16 21.55 -18.66 21.34
CA LEU A 16 22.41 -17.45 21.14
C LEU A 16 21.92 -16.44 20.07
N ALA A 17 22.08 -15.12 20.20
CA ALA A 17 22.28 -14.19 21.33
C ALA A 17 21.96 -12.75 20.80
N ALA A 18 21.76 -11.68 21.58
CA ALA A 18 21.78 -11.47 23.03
C ALA A 18 20.78 -10.35 23.44
N PHE A 19 20.59 -10.18 24.75
CA PHE A 19 20.16 -8.95 25.42
C PHE A 19 21.06 -8.78 26.66
N PRO A 20 21.22 -7.56 27.18
CA PRO A 20 21.00 -7.42 28.61
C PRO A 20 20.18 -6.17 28.98
N SER A 21 19.12 -6.39 29.76
CA SER A 21 18.49 -5.35 30.56
C SER A 21 18.99 -5.47 32.00
N ALA A 22 19.70 -4.45 32.51
CA ALA A 22 19.80 -4.17 33.95
C ALA A 22 20.57 -2.85 34.19
N LEU A 23 19.88 -1.82 34.70
CA LEU A 23 20.17 -1.20 36.00
C LEU A 23 19.36 0.09 36.19
N ILE A 24 18.62 0.11 37.29
CA ILE A 24 18.01 1.30 37.89
C ILE A 24 18.96 1.74 39.00
N LEU A 25 19.36 3.01 39.08
CA LEU A 25 19.40 3.80 40.32
C LEU A 25 19.90 5.25 40.14
N VAL A 26 19.06 6.13 40.67
CA VAL A 26 19.21 7.55 41.06
C VAL A 26 20.57 7.93 41.67
N ALA A 27 21.12 9.12 41.32
CA ALA A 27 21.61 10.13 42.30
C ALA A 27 22.06 11.47 41.67
N ALA A 28 21.59 12.58 42.28
CA ALA A 28 22.28 13.85 42.57
C ALA A 28 23.44 14.33 41.64
N SER A 29 23.29 15.36 40.79
CA SER A 29 23.12 16.82 41.06
C SER A 29 24.44 17.62 41.13
N LEU A 30 24.33 18.96 40.94
CA LEU A 30 25.34 20.05 40.98
C LEU A 30 25.82 20.51 39.57
N LEU A 31 26.01 21.80 39.27
CA LEU A 31 25.36 23.06 39.70
C LEU A 31 25.81 24.17 38.71
N ALA A 32 25.15 25.34 38.75
CA ALA A 32 25.39 26.53 37.91
C ALA A 32 25.06 26.39 36.40
N GLY A 33 24.38 27.35 35.75
CA GLY A 33 23.72 28.55 36.26
C GLY A 33 23.77 29.70 35.26
N CYS A 34 22.62 30.13 34.75
CA CYS A 34 22.42 31.47 34.20
C CYS A 34 20.93 31.81 34.21
N ALA A 35 20.56 32.92 34.83
CA ALA A 35 19.17 33.29 35.05
C ALA A 35 18.54 33.94 33.81
N THR A 36 17.32 33.53 33.47
CA THR A 36 16.39 34.32 32.65
C THR A 36 14.98 34.24 33.27
N PRO A 37 14.21 35.34 33.29
CA PRO A 37 12.96 35.40 34.05
C PRO A 37 11.83 34.61 33.38
N SER A 38 10.96 34.01 34.20
CA SER A 38 9.74 33.35 33.76
C SER A 38 8.86 34.28 32.92
N LYS A 39 8.77 34.00 31.62
CA LYS A 39 7.62 34.36 30.81
C LYS A 39 6.95 33.08 30.36
N ALA A 40 5.76 32.81 30.89
CA ALA A 40 4.95 31.69 30.40
C ALA A 40 4.78 31.84 28.89
N PRO A 41 4.98 30.77 28.08
CA PRO A 41 4.68 30.85 26.66
C PRO A 41 3.20 31.22 26.50
N PRO A 42 2.86 32.17 25.61
CA PRO A 42 1.45 32.45 25.34
C PRO A 42 0.78 31.15 24.94
N ALA A 43 -0.38 30.87 25.52
CA ALA A 43 -1.11 29.64 25.26
C ALA A 43 -1.24 29.45 23.74
N ALA A 44 -0.71 28.35 23.23
CA ALA A 44 -0.73 28.07 21.81
C ALA A 44 -2.19 28.00 21.37
N SER A 45 -2.67 29.07 20.73
CA SER A 45 -3.96 29.09 20.07
C SER A 45 -3.98 27.91 19.12
N LYS A 46 -4.75 26.88 19.47
CA LYS A 46 -5.06 25.80 18.54
C LYS A 46 -5.88 26.44 17.44
N THR A 47 -5.19 26.86 16.37
CA THR A 47 -5.83 27.30 15.14
C THR A 47 -6.59 26.10 14.60
N THR A 48 -7.86 26.00 14.96
CA THR A 48 -8.75 24.94 14.48
C THR A 48 -8.83 25.10 12.97
N GLN A 49 -8.04 24.31 12.26
CA GLN A 49 -7.98 24.33 10.82
C GLN A 49 -9.39 23.96 10.31
N PRO A 50 -10.01 24.78 9.44
CA PRO A 50 -11.34 24.47 8.93
C PRO A 50 -11.36 23.07 8.32
N ALA A 51 -12.40 22.28 8.63
CA ALA A 51 -12.58 21.00 7.97
C ALA A 51 -12.67 21.23 6.45
N PRO A 52 -11.96 20.43 5.61
CA PRO A 52 -12.05 20.57 4.16
C PRO A 52 -13.49 20.34 3.72
N ASP A 53 -13.97 21.14 2.77
CA ASP A 53 -15.29 20.93 2.19
C ASP A 53 -15.37 19.60 1.42
N ALA A 54 -16.60 19.14 1.17
CA ALA A 54 -16.85 17.88 0.49
C ALA A 54 -16.27 17.83 -0.94
N ALA A 55 -16.16 18.97 -1.62
CA ALA A 55 -15.58 19.06 -2.97
C ALA A 55 -14.07 18.83 -2.94
N THR A 56 -13.36 19.47 -2.02
CA THR A 56 -11.93 19.32 -1.76
C THR A 56 -11.60 17.89 -1.33
N LEU A 57 -12.42 17.28 -0.47
CA LEU A 57 -12.24 15.90 -0.02
C LEU A 57 -12.44 14.90 -1.18
N ARG A 58 -13.49 15.08 -1.98
CA ARG A 58 -13.73 14.32 -3.22
C ARG A 58 -12.54 14.40 -4.17
N GLU A 59 -12.00 15.59 -4.41
CA GLU A 59 -10.87 15.80 -5.32
C GLU A 59 -9.59 15.12 -4.84
N ARG A 60 -9.33 15.12 -3.53
CA ARG A 60 -8.23 14.35 -2.93
C ARG A 60 -8.39 12.85 -3.16
N HIS A 61 -9.59 12.30 -2.99
CA HIS A 61 -9.86 10.89 -3.27
C HIS A 61 -9.74 10.54 -4.76
N LEU A 62 -10.19 11.42 -5.67
CA LEU A 62 -10.00 11.24 -7.11
C LEU A 62 -8.52 11.27 -7.50
N ALA A 63 -7.73 12.19 -6.94
CA ALA A 63 -6.28 12.26 -7.16
C ALA A 63 -5.57 11.00 -6.59
N ALA A 64 -5.96 10.55 -5.40
CA ALA A 64 -5.43 9.33 -4.78
C ALA A 64 -5.76 8.08 -5.60
N ALA A 65 -6.96 7.99 -6.14
CA ALA A 65 -7.38 6.93 -7.07
C ALA A 65 -6.53 6.97 -8.36
N ASN A 66 -6.40 8.12 -9.02
CA ASN A 66 -5.60 8.23 -10.24
C ASN A 66 -4.13 7.82 -9.99
N ALA A 67 -3.53 8.27 -8.88
CA ALA A 67 -2.19 7.84 -8.47
C ALA A 67 -2.09 6.33 -8.23
N ALA A 68 -3.14 5.68 -7.69
CA ALA A 68 -3.19 4.22 -7.57
C ALA A 68 -3.31 3.53 -8.94
N ALA A 69 -4.06 4.09 -9.89
CA ALA A 69 -4.15 3.55 -11.25
C ALA A 69 -2.79 3.60 -12.00
N ASP A 70 -2.01 4.67 -11.80
CA ASP A 70 -0.68 4.81 -12.40
C ASP A 70 0.37 3.91 -11.71
N GLN A 71 0.28 3.75 -10.39
CA GLN A 71 1.05 2.76 -9.64
C GLN A 71 0.75 1.33 -10.12
N TYR A 72 -0.51 1.01 -10.41
CA TYR A 72 -0.91 -0.31 -10.94
C TYR A 72 -0.29 -0.58 -12.31
N ARG A 73 -0.35 0.38 -13.24
CA ARG A 73 0.30 0.29 -14.56
C ARG A 73 1.81 0.10 -14.44
N THR A 74 2.46 0.91 -13.61
CA THR A 74 3.91 0.80 -13.35
C THR A 74 4.28 -0.56 -12.75
N CYS A 75 3.48 -1.07 -11.81
CA CYS A 75 3.65 -2.39 -11.22
C CYS A 75 3.58 -3.51 -12.28
N LEU A 76 2.55 -3.50 -13.13
CA LEU A 76 2.40 -4.46 -14.22
C LEU A 76 3.61 -4.44 -15.18
N TYR A 77 4.02 -3.25 -15.65
CA TYR A 77 5.14 -3.13 -16.58
C TYR A 77 6.47 -3.57 -15.97
N GLY A 78 6.72 -3.22 -14.71
CA GLY A 78 7.91 -3.66 -13.97
C GLY A 78 7.94 -5.18 -13.77
N HIS A 79 6.79 -5.79 -13.45
CA HIS A 79 6.67 -7.24 -13.30
C HIS A 79 6.91 -7.95 -14.64
N VAL A 80 6.24 -7.54 -15.72
CA VAL A 80 6.43 -8.11 -17.06
C VAL A 80 7.89 -8.00 -17.49
N ALA A 81 8.51 -6.82 -17.39
CA ALA A 81 9.90 -6.61 -17.80
C ALA A 81 10.90 -7.46 -17.00
N ARG A 82 10.62 -7.73 -15.71
CA ARG A 82 11.48 -8.54 -14.84
C ARG A 82 11.37 -10.04 -15.11
N TYR A 83 10.18 -10.54 -15.46
CA TYR A 83 9.90 -11.98 -15.53
C TYR A 83 9.62 -12.53 -16.94
N VAL A 84 9.71 -11.71 -17.99
CA VAL A 84 9.50 -12.11 -19.41
C VAL A 84 10.33 -13.31 -19.87
N ASN A 85 11.55 -13.47 -19.33
CA ASN A 85 12.46 -14.59 -19.63
C ASN A 85 12.18 -15.86 -18.82
N LEU A 86 11.44 -15.74 -17.71
CA LEU A 86 11.20 -16.81 -16.74
C LEU A 86 9.82 -17.44 -16.92
N VAL A 87 8.86 -16.68 -17.44
CA VAL A 87 7.52 -17.13 -17.80
C VAL A 87 7.39 -17.10 -19.33
N PRO A 88 7.29 -18.24 -20.05
CA PRO A 88 7.22 -18.25 -21.52
C PRO A 88 5.84 -17.87 -22.11
N ASP A 89 4.77 -17.96 -21.34
CA ASP A 89 3.41 -17.61 -21.78
C ASP A 89 3.13 -16.11 -21.48
N PRO A 90 2.78 -15.26 -22.47
CA PRO A 90 2.49 -13.85 -22.22
C PRO A 90 1.16 -13.61 -21.48
N ALA A 91 0.19 -14.52 -21.62
CA ALA A 91 -1.07 -14.44 -20.87
C ALA A 91 -0.83 -14.75 -19.40
N ARG A 92 -0.18 -15.89 -19.10
CA ARG A 92 0.16 -16.30 -17.73
C ARG A 92 1.00 -15.25 -17.00
N LEU A 93 2.00 -14.66 -17.66
CA LEU A 93 2.83 -13.60 -17.08
C LEU A 93 2.02 -12.35 -16.69
N ALA A 94 1.06 -11.94 -17.53
CA ALA A 94 0.19 -10.80 -17.23
C ALA A 94 -0.79 -11.11 -16.10
N ASP A 95 -1.24 -12.36 -15.98
CA ASP A 95 -2.15 -12.80 -14.91
C ASP A 95 -1.40 -12.90 -13.56
N GLU A 96 -0.18 -13.45 -13.56
CA GLU A 96 0.75 -13.43 -12.41
C GLU A 96 1.03 -11.98 -11.96
N ALA A 97 1.33 -11.08 -12.90
CA ALA A 97 1.51 -9.65 -12.62
C ALA A 97 0.24 -9.00 -12.05
N ALA A 98 -0.95 -9.34 -12.55
CA ALA A 98 -2.22 -8.80 -12.06
C ALA A 98 -2.54 -9.25 -10.62
N VAL A 99 -2.17 -10.48 -10.25
CA VAL A 99 -2.29 -10.99 -8.87
C VAL A 99 -1.34 -10.24 -7.94
N GLU A 100 -0.07 -10.08 -8.30
CA GLU A 100 0.92 -9.33 -7.51
C GLU A 100 0.50 -7.86 -7.30
N CYS A 101 -0.02 -7.22 -8.35
CA CYS A 101 -0.43 -5.81 -8.31
C CYS A 101 -1.87 -5.60 -7.76
N ALA A 102 -2.60 -6.65 -7.39
CA ALA A 102 -4.00 -6.58 -6.91
C ALA A 102 -4.24 -5.66 -5.69
N PRO A 103 -3.33 -5.57 -4.68
CA PRO A 103 -3.50 -4.64 -3.55
C PRO A 103 -3.60 -3.17 -3.99
N ILE A 104 -2.99 -2.81 -5.13
CA ILE A 104 -3.05 -1.46 -5.70
C ILE A 104 -4.44 -1.20 -6.31
N THR A 105 -5.04 -2.20 -6.98
CA THR A 105 -6.41 -2.05 -7.51
C THR A 105 -7.46 -1.98 -6.42
N GLU A 106 -7.26 -2.67 -5.30
CA GLU A 106 -8.13 -2.55 -4.12
C GLU A 106 -7.96 -1.20 -3.41
N ARG A 107 -6.76 -0.59 -3.43
CA ARG A 107 -6.60 0.83 -3.05
C ARG A 107 -7.37 1.76 -3.99
N PHE A 108 -7.22 1.59 -5.32
CA PHE A 108 -7.97 2.38 -6.32
C PHE A 108 -9.48 2.32 -6.08
N ARG A 109 -10.02 1.12 -5.84
CA ARG A 109 -11.45 0.88 -5.60
C ARG A 109 -11.96 1.66 -4.39
N ARG A 110 -11.25 1.60 -3.25
CA ARG A 110 -11.63 2.37 -2.04
C ARG A 110 -11.60 3.87 -2.26
N GLU A 111 -10.55 4.41 -2.89
CA GLU A 111 -10.44 5.85 -3.16
C GLU A 111 -11.53 6.30 -4.15
N ARG A 112 -11.86 5.48 -5.17
CA ARG A 112 -13.00 5.77 -6.05
C ARG A 112 -14.33 5.75 -5.32
N GLN A 113 -14.59 4.75 -4.47
CA GLN A 113 -15.83 4.67 -3.69
C GLN A 113 -15.97 5.89 -2.76
N ALA A 114 -14.89 6.29 -2.09
CA ALA A 114 -14.85 7.47 -1.22
C ALA A 114 -15.06 8.80 -1.97
N ALA A 115 -14.60 8.90 -3.22
CA ALA A 115 -14.92 10.05 -4.06
C ALA A 115 -16.38 10.07 -4.56
N ILE A 116 -16.96 8.90 -4.86
CA ILE A 116 -18.28 8.82 -5.49
C ILE A 116 -19.41 8.99 -4.45
N VAL A 117 -19.23 8.47 -3.23
CA VAL A 117 -20.23 8.56 -2.15
C VAL A 117 -20.53 10.01 -1.69
N THR A 118 -19.74 11.01 -2.13
CA THR A 118 -20.03 12.42 -1.82
C THR A 118 -21.22 12.98 -2.59
N TYR A 119 -21.75 12.28 -3.60
CA TYR A 119 -22.88 12.74 -4.43
C TYR A 119 -23.92 11.65 -4.77
N THR A 120 -23.77 10.43 -4.28
CA THR A 120 -24.73 9.32 -4.49
C THR A 120 -24.73 8.34 -3.31
N THR A 121 -25.59 7.31 -3.34
CA THR A 121 -25.68 6.32 -2.27
C THR A 121 -24.40 5.47 -2.15
N ALA A 122 -24.16 4.90 -0.97
CA ALA A 122 -23.02 4.02 -0.74
C ALA A 122 -23.02 2.77 -1.65
N THR A 123 -24.21 2.27 -2.03
CA THR A 123 -24.39 1.11 -2.92
C THR A 123 -24.01 1.48 -4.36
N ASP A 124 -24.53 2.59 -4.88
CA ASP A 124 -24.21 3.05 -6.24
C ASP A 124 -22.73 3.44 -6.34
N ALA A 125 -22.17 4.03 -5.28
CA ALA A 125 -20.75 4.36 -5.20
C ALA A 125 -19.86 3.11 -5.20
N ALA A 126 -20.26 2.02 -4.53
CA ALA A 126 -19.56 0.74 -4.60
C ALA A 126 -19.62 0.17 -6.03
N GLN A 127 -20.81 0.06 -6.62
CA GLN A 127 -20.97 -0.49 -7.97
C GLN A 127 -20.17 0.29 -9.03
N GLN A 128 -20.16 1.63 -8.96
CA GLN A 128 -19.37 2.46 -9.88
C GLN A 128 -17.86 2.30 -9.64
N ALA A 129 -17.40 2.18 -8.40
CA ALA A 129 -15.99 1.94 -8.08
C ALA A 129 -15.54 0.54 -8.52
N ASP A 130 -16.38 -0.48 -8.34
CA ASP A 130 -16.12 -1.85 -8.75
C ASP A 130 -16.05 -1.97 -10.28
N ALA A 131 -17.00 -1.35 -10.99
CA ALA A 131 -16.98 -1.27 -12.46
C ALA A 131 -15.72 -0.55 -13.00
N ALA A 132 -15.35 0.59 -12.41
CA ALA A 132 -14.11 1.30 -12.77
C ALA A 132 -12.86 0.47 -12.48
N THR A 133 -12.87 -0.35 -11.43
CA THR A 133 -11.76 -1.24 -11.06
C THR A 133 -11.64 -2.40 -12.04
N ALA A 134 -12.76 -3.00 -12.46
CA ALA A 134 -12.78 -4.03 -13.49
C ALA A 134 -12.26 -3.50 -14.85
N THR A 135 -12.63 -2.27 -15.24
CA THR A 135 -12.07 -1.63 -16.44
C THR A 135 -10.56 -1.41 -16.32
N LEU A 136 -10.08 -0.88 -15.18
CA LEU A 136 -8.65 -0.67 -14.93
C LEU A 136 -7.86 -1.99 -15.00
N GLN A 137 -8.38 -3.06 -14.41
CA GLN A 137 -7.77 -4.39 -14.44
C GLN A 137 -7.73 -4.97 -15.86
N ALA A 138 -8.86 -4.93 -16.59
CA ALA A 138 -8.94 -5.42 -17.96
C ALA A 138 -8.01 -4.66 -18.91
N ASP A 139 -7.96 -3.33 -18.80
CA ASP A 139 -7.04 -2.48 -19.57
C ASP A 139 -5.58 -2.81 -19.24
N GLY A 140 -5.24 -2.87 -17.96
CA GLY A 140 -3.90 -3.22 -17.49
C GLY A 140 -3.44 -4.59 -18.01
N GLN A 141 -4.28 -5.61 -17.89
CA GLN A 141 -3.99 -6.96 -18.40
C GLN A 141 -3.80 -6.97 -19.92
N ARG A 142 -4.65 -6.27 -20.71
CA ARG A 142 -4.46 -6.20 -22.17
C ARG A 142 -3.10 -5.60 -22.53
N VAL A 143 -2.71 -4.48 -21.91
CA VAL A 143 -1.42 -3.85 -22.21
C VAL A 143 -0.24 -4.68 -21.68
N ALA A 144 -0.36 -5.31 -20.53
CA ALA A 144 0.66 -6.22 -20.00
C ALA A 144 0.92 -7.42 -20.94
N ARG A 145 -0.14 -8.04 -21.48
CA ARG A 145 -0.04 -9.14 -22.46
C ARG A 145 0.58 -8.69 -23.79
N ALA A 146 0.16 -7.53 -24.30
CA ALA A 146 0.77 -6.93 -25.49
C ALA A 146 2.28 -6.69 -25.26
N ARG A 147 2.63 -6.05 -24.14
CA ARG A 147 4.03 -5.73 -23.81
C ARG A 147 4.90 -6.97 -23.57
N ALA A 148 4.36 -8.01 -22.95
CA ALA A 148 5.05 -9.30 -22.80
C ALA A 148 5.34 -9.96 -24.16
N THR A 149 4.41 -9.81 -25.12
CA THR A 149 4.54 -10.34 -26.48
C THR A 149 5.59 -9.55 -27.28
N GLU A 150 5.54 -8.22 -27.24
CA GLU A 150 6.55 -7.34 -27.83
C GLU A 150 7.95 -7.64 -27.30
N LEU A 151 8.12 -7.74 -25.98
CA LEU A 151 9.43 -7.96 -25.37
C LEU A 151 10.05 -9.31 -25.74
N ARG A 152 9.26 -10.36 -25.97
CA ARG A 152 9.79 -11.64 -26.49
C ARG A 152 10.07 -11.64 -27.99
N ALA A 153 9.38 -10.81 -28.77
CA ALA A 153 9.69 -10.65 -30.20
C ALA A 153 11.02 -9.91 -30.46
N LEU A 154 11.65 -9.37 -29.41
CA LEU A 154 12.93 -8.66 -29.43
C LEU A 154 14.10 -9.51 -28.87
N GLN A 155 13.87 -10.80 -28.59
CA GLN A 155 14.82 -11.74 -27.97
C GLN A 155 15.24 -12.86 -28.94
#